data_AF-A0A1C6HRD6-F1
#
_entry.id   AF-A0A1C6HRD6-F1
#
_cell.length_a   1.000
_cell.length_b   1.000
_cell.length_c   1.000
_cell.angle_alpha   90.00
_cell.angle_beta   90.00
_cell.angle_gamma   90.00
#
_symmetry.space_group_name_H-M   'P 1'
#
loop_
_entity.id
_entity.type
_entity.pdbx_description
1 polymer ?
#
loop_
_entity_poly.entity_id
_entity_poly.type
_entity_poly.pdbx_seq_one_letter_code
_entity_poly.pdbx_strand_id
1 'polypeptide(L)'
;MDQFDRDLKRRAREEPFPLPDSFVQRLRETCDSLEEPPRRKPERRQLSHWGAWFAAVAASLLVVLPNVSASAAEVLEQIPVLGSLVQVVTLRNYLYDDGHSFADVSVPQVLEGGQAGSSVNAAVQADIDRLLDQFQQDAEVLAQGGYQSLDVSYEVTADTDRWFTLCVSALQTQASGYQILRYYHIDKSTGEMATLSDLFPSGSDYVSVLSDEVRRQMEEGDRSYFSHEFRSIDPEQAFYWTPDGGLVLVFDEASVAAAAEGVLEFSIPASTVETLRTEHP
;
A
#
# COMPACT_ATOMS: atom_id res chain seq x y z
N MET A 1 6.11 -1.94 -35.06
CA MET A 1 6.63 -0.63 -34.61
C MET A 1 5.47 0.33 -34.69
N ASP A 2 4.87 0.60 -33.54
CA ASP A 2 3.53 1.16 -33.45
C ASP A 2 3.50 2.60 -33.93
N GLN A 3 2.35 3.02 -34.47
CA GLN A 3 2.09 4.39 -34.92
C GLN A 3 2.41 5.42 -33.82
N PHE A 4 2.22 5.00 -32.57
CA PHE A 4 2.57 5.71 -31.34
C PHE A 4 4.08 6.04 -31.22
N ASP A 5 4.96 5.08 -31.51
CA ASP A 5 6.42 5.25 -31.38
C ASP A 5 6.99 6.25 -32.42
N ARG A 6 6.34 6.36 -33.58
CA ARG A 6 6.68 7.36 -34.59
C ARG A 6 6.22 8.77 -34.21
N ASP A 7 5.06 8.87 -33.55
CA ASP A 7 4.51 10.14 -33.09
C ASP A 7 5.31 10.74 -31.92
N LEU A 8 5.77 9.89 -30.99
CA LEU A 8 6.68 10.27 -29.91
C LEU A 8 8.01 10.83 -30.41
N LYS A 9 8.65 10.13 -31.36
CA LYS A 9 9.93 10.56 -31.95
C LYS A 9 9.82 11.84 -32.77
N ARG A 10 8.63 12.11 -33.34
CA ARG A 10 8.33 13.36 -34.04
C ARG A 10 8.21 14.52 -33.04
N ARG A 11 7.39 14.35 -31.99
CA ARG A 11 7.16 15.39 -30.97
C ARG A 11 8.41 15.74 -30.17
N ALA A 12 9.23 14.74 -29.80
CA ALA A 12 10.50 14.97 -29.10
C ALA A 12 11.53 15.77 -29.92
N ARG A 13 11.39 15.83 -31.25
CA ARG A 13 12.25 16.65 -32.12
C ARG A 13 11.68 18.05 -32.37
N GLU A 14 10.41 18.27 -32.05
CA GLU A 14 9.66 19.47 -32.42
C GLU A 14 9.43 20.44 -31.25
N GLU A 15 9.74 20.10 -30.00
CA GLU A 15 9.56 21.00 -28.85
C GLU A 15 10.87 21.64 -28.35
N PRO A 16 11.03 22.96 -28.47
CA PRO A 16 12.04 23.73 -27.77
C PRO A 16 11.36 24.50 -26.63
N PHE A 17 11.17 23.90 -25.45
CA PHE A 17 10.93 24.71 -24.26
C PHE A 17 12.27 25.00 -23.58
N PRO A 18 12.74 26.26 -23.54
CA PRO A 18 13.80 26.61 -22.62
C PRO A 18 13.26 26.45 -21.20
N LEU A 19 14.01 25.73 -20.35
CA LEU A 19 13.67 25.59 -18.95
C LEU A 19 13.57 26.99 -18.31
N PRO A 20 12.50 27.29 -17.55
CA PRO A 20 12.36 28.58 -16.89
C PRO A 20 13.58 28.85 -15.98
N ASP A 21 14.15 30.06 -16.05
CA ASP A 21 15.33 30.42 -15.25
C ASP A 21 15.09 30.23 -13.74
N SER A 22 13.85 30.38 -13.28
CA SER A 22 13.43 30.15 -11.89
C SER A 22 13.54 28.69 -11.45
N PHE A 23 13.51 27.74 -12.38
CA PHE A 23 13.74 26.33 -12.10
C PHE A 23 15.24 26.05 -11.97
N VAL A 24 16.05 26.56 -12.89
CA VAL A 24 17.53 26.43 -12.84
C VAL A 24 18.09 27.08 -11.58
N GLN A 25 17.53 28.22 -11.17
CA GLN A 25 17.95 28.93 -9.97
C GLN A 25 17.61 28.15 -8.69
N ARG A 26 16.36 27.67 -8.55
CA ARG A 26 15.97 26.84 -7.40
C ARG A 26 16.74 25.53 -7.32
N LEU A 27 17.01 24.89 -8.46
CA LEU A 27 17.84 23.69 -8.51
C LEU A 27 19.25 23.95 -7.95
N ARG A 28 19.88 25.07 -8.34
CA ARG A 28 21.20 25.46 -7.83
C ARG A 28 21.17 25.81 -6.35
N GLU A 29 20.18 26.57 -5.91
CA GLU A 29 20.02 26.92 -4.49
C GLU A 29 19.80 25.67 -3.61
N THR A 30 19.07 24.67 -4.10
CA THR A 30 18.90 23.39 -3.40
C THR A 30 20.20 22.59 -3.39
N CYS A 31 20.95 22.54 -4.50
CA CYS A 31 22.26 21.87 -4.52
C CYS A 31 23.30 22.57 -3.62
N ASP A 32 23.27 23.90 -3.55
CA ASP A 32 24.20 24.69 -2.74
C ASP A 32 23.84 24.67 -1.25
N SER A 33 22.57 24.44 -0.89
CA SER A 33 22.10 24.34 0.50
C SER A 33 22.31 22.97 1.13
N LEU A 34 22.67 21.96 0.35
CA LEU A 34 23.13 20.67 0.85
C LEU A 34 24.59 20.81 1.30
N GLU A 35 24.81 21.01 2.61
CA GLU A 35 26.16 21.03 3.18
C GLU A 35 26.87 19.69 2.90
N GLU A 36 27.90 19.71 2.04
CA GLU A 36 28.84 18.60 1.95
C GLU A 36 29.55 18.43 3.30
N PRO A 37 29.40 17.29 4.01
CA PRO A 37 30.15 17.08 5.24
C PRO A 37 31.65 17.13 4.93
N PRO A 38 32.47 17.80 5.77
CA PRO A 38 33.87 18.03 5.45
C PRO A 38 34.61 16.70 5.28
N ARG A 39 35.30 16.57 4.14
CA ARG A 39 36.13 15.42 3.77
C ARG A 39 37.13 15.07 4.89
N ARG A 40 36.80 14.05 5.69
CA ARG A 40 37.75 13.42 6.62
C ARG A 40 38.72 12.54 5.82
N LYS A 41 40.02 12.70 6.10
CA LYS A 41 41.11 11.91 5.51
C LYS A 41 40.90 10.41 5.82
N PRO A 42 41.28 9.50 4.90
CA PRO A 42 40.95 8.08 5.03
C PRO A 42 41.86 7.40 6.05
N GLU A 43 41.31 6.95 7.18
CA GLU A 43 41.92 5.88 7.97
C GLU A 43 41.43 4.53 7.47
N ARG A 44 42.39 3.64 7.18
CA ARG A 44 42.16 2.27 6.73
C ARG A 44 41.38 1.49 7.78
N ARG A 45 40.09 1.29 7.55
CA ARG A 45 39.33 0.14 8.06
C ARG A 45 38.62 -0.52 6.89
N GLN A 46 38.88 -1.81 6.70
CA GLN A 46 38.14 -2.66 5.77
C GLN A 46 36.68 -2.71 6.26
N LEU A 47 35.83 -1.89 5.64
CA LEU A 47 34.39 -1.97 5.77
C LEU A 47 33.84 -2.44 4.43
N SER A 48 33.07 -3.52 4.52
CA SER A 48 32.49 -4.32 3.46
C SER A 48 31.86 -3.48 2.33
N HIS A 49 32.05 -3.93 1.10
CA HIS A 49 31.51 -3.37 -0.15
C HIS A 49 29.97 -3.27 -0.21
N TRP A 50 29.24 -3.57 0.87
CA TRP A 50 27.78 -3.50 0.91
C TRP A 50 27.26 -2.05 0.91
N GLY A 51 27.94 -1.12 1.59
CA GLY A 51 27.47 0.28 1.68
C GLY A 51 27.48 1.06 0.36
N ALA A 52 28.26 0.63 -0.63
CA ALA A 52 28.37 1.31 -1.92
C ALA A 52 27.22 0.97 -2.90
N TRP A 53 26.42 -0.07 -2.61
CA TRP A 53 25.20 -0.37 -3.37
C TRP A 53 23.97 0.35 -2.81
N PHE A 54 23.99 0.78 -1.54
CA PHE A 54 22.84 1.42 -0.88
C PHE A 54 22.58 2.89 -1.30
N ALA A 55 23.56 3.58 -1.90
CA ALA A 55 23.36 4.95 -2.38
C ALA A 55 22.83 5.04 -3.83
N ALA A 56 22.76 3.92 -4.55
CA ALA A 56 22.50 3.91 -5.99
C ALA A 56 21.10 3.42 -6.40
N VAL A 57 20.24 2.99 -5.47
CA VAL A 57 18.89 2.48 -5.81
C VAL A 57 17.80 3.57 -5.79
N ALA A 58 18.09 4.78 -5.33
CA ALA A 58 17.14 5.90 -5.28
C ALA A 58 16.82 6.56 -6.65
N ALA A 59 17.09 5.90 -7.79
CA ALA A 59 16.97 6.51 -9.11
C ALA A 59 16.40 5.58 -10.19
N SER A 60 15.30 4.87 -9.93
CA SER A 60 14.51 4.23 -10.99
C SER A 60 13.10 4.82 -11.06
N LEU A 61 13.00 6.00 -11.68
CA LEU A 61 11.76 6.53 -12.22
C LEU A 61 11.33 5.67 -13.42
N LEU A 62 10.52 4.64 -13.21
CA LEU A 62 9.84 3.93 -14.30
C LEU A 62 8.40 4.42 -14.41
N VAL A 63 8.28 5.59 -15.03
CA VAL A 63 7.02 6.18 -15.47
C VAL A 63 6.56 5.45 -16.73
N VAL A 64 5.66 4.47 -16.59
CA VAL A 64 4.89 3.96 -17.73
C VAL A 64 3.53 4.67 -17.66
N LEU A 65 3.32 5.68 -18.50
CA LEU A 65 2.04 6.40 -18.57
C LEU A 65 1.20 5.78 -19.68
N PRO A 66 0.16 4.97 -19.38
CA PRO A 66 -0.91 4.80 -20.32
C PRO A 66 -1.75 6.09 -20.24
N ASN A 67 -1.58 6.97 -21.23
CA ASN A 67 -2.59 7.95 -21.62
C ASN A 67 -2.91 9.07 -20.60
N VAL A 68 -1.94 9.94 -20.29
CA VAL A 68 -2.17 11.14 -19.46
C VAL A 68 -2.20 12.40 -20.34
N SER A 69 -3.25 13.20 -20.18
CA SER A 69 -3.36 14.54 -20.77
C SER A 69 -2.35 15.48 -20.10
N ALA A 70 -1.84 16.48 -20.82
CA ALA A 70 -0.58 17.17 -20.52
C ALA A 70 -0.51 18.06 -19.23
N SER A 71 -1.35 17.85 -18.21
CA SER A 71 -1.42 18.71 -17.01
C SER A 71 -0.93 18.10 -15.69
N ALA A 72 -0.69 16.79 -15.60
CA ALA A 72 -0.31 16.13 -14.33
C ALA A 72 1.21 15.89 -14.18
N ALA A 73 2.05 16.88 -14.53
CA ALA A 73 3.49 16.81 -14.36
C ALA A 73 3.97 17.84 -13.33
N GLU A 74 3.53 17.71 -12.08
CA GLU A 74 4.11 18.44 -10.94
C GLU A 74 4.65 17.45 -9.90
N VAL A 75 6.00 17.40 -9.86
CA VAL A 75 6.91 17.01 -8.78
C VAL A 75 6.42 15.99 -7.74
N LEU A 76 7.06 14.81 -7.72
CA LEU A 76 6.93 13.85 -6.62
C LEU A 76 8.28 13.71 -5.90
N GLU A 77 8.29 14.06 -4.63
CA GLU A 77 9.38 13.81 -3.69
C GLU A 77 9.21 12.40 -3.11
N GLN A 78 10.22 11.53 -3.28
CA GLN A 78 10.21 10.20 -2.69
C GLN A 78 10.47 10.35 -1.19
N ILE A 79 9.45 10.19 -0.35
CA ILE A 79 9.62 10.11 1.10
C ILE A 79 9.64 8.63 1.47
N PRO A 80 10.81 8.02 1.75
CA PRO A 80 10.84 6.67 2.29
C PRO A 80 10.11 6.66 3.64
N VAL A 81 9.15 5.76 3.80
CA VAL A 81 8.59 5.47 5.13
C VAL A 81 9.58 4.55 5.81
N LEU A 82 10.37 5.12 6.73
CA LEU A 82 11.43 4.39 7.44
C LEU A 82 10.81 3.50 8.53
N GLY A 83 10.64 2.22 8.23
CA GLY A 83 10.65 1.17 9.25
C GLY A 83 12.05 1.00 9.84
N SER A 84 12.13 0.60 11.11
CA SER A 84 13.38 0.28 11.82
C SER A 84 14.23 -0.82 11.17
N LEU A 85 13.62 -1.72 10.38
CA LEU A 85 14.26 -2.94 9.86
C LEU A 85 13.81 -3.36 8.44
N VAL A 86 12.72 -2.79 7.91
CA VAL A 86 12.23 -3.07 6.56
C VAL A 86 11.88 -1.76 5.86
N GLN A 87 12.64 -1.42 4.81
CA GLN A 87 12.37 -0.21 4.04
C GLN A 87 11.27 -0.42 3.00
N VAL A 88 10.28 0.49 2.99
CA VAL A 88 9.25 0.57 1.95
C VAL A 88 9.39 1.89 1.20
N VAL A 89 9.40 1.81 -0.12
CA VAL A 89 9.46 2.98 -1.01
C VAL A 89 8.35 2.91 -2.04
N THR A 90 7.95 4.07 -2.56
CA THR A 90 7.02 4.11 -3.67
C THR A 90 7.74 3.78 -4.97
N LEU A 91 7.44 2.62 -5.56
CA LEU A 91 8.05 2.20 -6.82
C LEU A 91 7.44 2.94 -8.02
N ARG A 92 6.11 3.13 -8.00
CA ARG A 92 5.36 3.74 -9.09
C ARG A 92 4.22 4.59 -8.54
N ASN A 93 4.07 5.78 -9.10
CA ASN A 93 2.89 6.61 -8.94
C ASN A 93 2.11 6.61 -10.24
N TYR A 94 0.82 6.31 -10.17
CA TYR A 94 -0.10 6.54 -11.28
C TYR A 94 -0.88 7.80 -10.98
N LEU A 95 -0.68 8.82 -11.83
CA LEU A 95 -1.49 10.02 -11.85
C LEU A 95 -2.30 10.00 -13.14
N TYR A 96 -3.63 10.01 -13.02
CA TYR A 96 -4.56 10.09 -14.13
C TYR A 96 -5.56 11.20 -13.90
N ASP A 97 -5.81 12.00 -14.94
CA ASP A 97 -6.81 13.07 -14.93
C ASP A 97 -7.27 13.35 -16.38
N ASP A 98 -8.54 13.11 -16.64
CA ASP A 98 -9.23 13.47 -17.88
C ASP A 98 -10.35 14.52 -17.69
N GLY A 99 -10.40 15.14 -16.51
CA GLY A 99 -11.44 16.08 -16.07
C GLY A 99 -12.69 15.43 -15.47
N HIS A 100 -12.87 14.11 -15.63
CA HIS A 100 -14.00 13.35 -15.08
C HIS A 100 -13.55 12.25 -14.13
N SER A 101 -12.46 11.56 -14.45
CA SER A 101 -11.87 10.48 -13.66
C SER A 101 -10.48 10.89 -13.20
N PHE A 102 -10.21 10.73 -11.90
CA PHE A 102 -8.95 11.10 -11.26
C PHE A 102 -8.35 9.87 -10.59
N ALA A 103 -7.05 9.62 -10.73
CA ALA A 103 -6.37 8.59 -9.94
C ALA A 103 -5.04 9.11 -9.41
N ASP A 104 -4.80 8.90 -8.12
CA ASP A 104 -3.51 9.07 -7.46
C ASP A 104 -3.17 7.79 -6.71
N VAL A 105 -2.33 6.95 -7.33
CA VAL A 105 -2.05 5.60 -6.84
C VAL A 105 -0.56 5.45 -6.54
N SER A 106 -0.23 5.37 -5.25
CA SER A 106 1.11 5.04 -4.77
C SER A 106 1.29 3.53 -4.63
N VAL A 107 2.21 2.92 -5.39
CA VAL A 107 2.55 1.50 -5.29
C VAL A 107 3.73 1.31 -4.33
N PRO A 108 3.52 0.75 -3.13
CA PRO A 108 4.62 0.44 -2.25
C PRO A 108 5.43 -0.74 -2.76
N GLN A 109 6.74 -0.68 -2.52
CA GLN A 109 7.65 -1.79 -2.68
C GLN A 109 8.48 -1.97 -1.41
N VAL A 110 8.36 -3.16 -0.85
CA VAL A 110 9.20 -3.68 0.23
C VAL A 110 10.57 -4.05 -0.35
N LEU A 111 11.62 -3.35 0.09
CA LEU A 111 13.00 -3.52 -0.41
C LEU A 111 13.78 -4.63 0.31
N GLU A 112 13.37 -4.96 1.54
CA GLU A 112 14.06 -5.88 2.44
C GLU A 112 13.11 -7.01 2.88
N GLY A 113 13.64 -8.16 3.33
CA GLY A 113 12.80 -9.32 3.72
C GLY A 113 12.75 -10.47 2.70
N GLY A 114 13.66 -10.48 1.72
CA GLY A 114 13.93 -11.65 0.88
C GLY A 114 12.71 -12.14 0.08
N GLN A 115 12.41 -13.44 0.19
CA GLN A 115 11.28 -14.05 -0.51
C GLN A 115 9.94 -13.50 0.00
N ALA A 116 9.76 -13.31 1.31
CA ALA A 116 8.54 -12.70 1.85
C ALA A 116 8.29 -11.29 1.32
N GLY A 117 9.32 -10.44 1.29
CA GLY A 117 9.21 -9.10 0.71
C GLY A 117 8.77 -9.15 -0.76
N SER A 118 9.29 -10.12 -1.53
CA SER A 118 8.88 -10.35 -2.92
C SER A 118 7.42 -10.83 -3.04
N SER A 119 6.98 -11.71 -2.14
CA SER A 119 5.58 -12.18 -2.08
C SER A 119 4.62 -11.05 -1.72
N VAL A 120 4.97 -10.20 -0.75
CA VAL A 120 4.19 -9.01 -0.39
C VAL A 120 4.10 -8.06 -1.59
N ASN A 121 5.21 -7.76 -2.26
CA ASN A 121 5.20 -6.90 -3.44
C ASN A 121 4.30 -7.45 -4.56
N ALA A 122 4.32 -8.78 -4.77
CA ALA A 122 3.47 -9.41 -5.77
C ALA A 122 1.98 -9.33 -5.39
N ALA A 123 1.64 -9.53 -4.12
CA ALA A 123 0.26 -9.42 -3.62
C ALA A 123 -0.27 -7.98 -3.71
N VAL A 124 0.52 -7.00 -3.27
CA VAL A 124 0.23 -5.56 -3.40
C VAL A 124 0.00 -5.20 -4.86
N GLN A 125 0.90 -5.62 -5.76
CA GLN A 125 0.78 -5.31 -7.19
C GLN A 125 -0.51 -5.89 -7.77
N ALA A 126 -0.82 -7.14 -7.46
CA ALA A 126 -2.05 -7.78 -7.95
C ALA A 126 -3.32 -7.08 -7.46
N ASP A 127 -3.33 -6.57 -6.22
CA ASP A 127 -4.47 -5.84 -5.68
C ASP A 127 -4.61 -4.44 -6.29
N ILE A 128 -3.50 -3.71 -6.46
CA ILE A 128 -3.51 -2.41 -7.13
C ILE A 128 -3.89 -2.54 -8.60
N ASP A 129 -3.40 -3.56 -9.31
CA ASP A 129 -3.78 -3.81 -10.70
C ASP A 129 -5.29 -4.03 -10.83
N ARG A 130 -5.90 -4.78 -9.90
CA ARG A 130 -7.36 -4.97 -9.86
C ARG A 130 -8.11 -3.65 -9.64
N LEU A 131 -7.62 -2.79 -8.76
CA LEU A 131 -8.22 -1.47 -8.52
C LEU A 131 -8.13 -0.57 -9.76
N LEU A 132 -6.97 -0.57 -10.45
CA LEU A 132 -6.76 0.19 -11.68
C LEU A 132 -7.60 -0.35 -12.84
N ASP A 133 -7.73 -1.67 -12.98
CA ASP A 133 -8.58 -2.30 -13.99
C ASP A 133 -10.05 -1.93 -13.79
N GLN A 134 -10.52 -1.93 -12.53
CA GLN A 134 -11.88 -1.50 -12.19
C GLN A 134 -12.09 -0.01 -12.50
N PHE A 135 -11.15 0.85 -12.08
CA PHE A 135 -11.19 2.28 -12.35
C PHE A 135 -11.28 2.59 -13.86
N GLN A 136 -10.51 1.86 -14.69
CA GLN A 136 -10.55 2.01 -16.14
C GLN A 136 -11.90 1.58 -16.74
N GLN A 137 -12.45 0.44 -16.28
CA GLN A 137 -13.78 -0.01 -16.72
C GLN A 137 -14.87 0.99 -16.35
N ASP A 138 -14.82 1.54 -15.14
CA ASP A 138 -15.77 2.55 -14.69
C ASP A 138 -15.63 3.86 -15.47
N ALA A 139 -14.41 4.24 -15.88
CA ALA A 139 -14.18 5.45 -16.67
C ALA A 139 -14.89 5.39 -18.03
N GLU A 140 -14.88 4.23 -18.69
CA GLU A 140 -15.58 4.02 -19.96
C GLU A 140 -17.10 4.18 -19.81
N VAL A 141 -17.66 3.70 -18.71
CA VAL A 141 -19.10 3.81 -18.41
C VAL A 141 -19.48 5.26 -18.04
N LEU A 142 -18.65 5.91 -17.22
CA LEU A 142 -18.89 7.25 -16.68
C LEU A 142 -18.57 8.38 -17.66
N ALA A 143 -17.92 8.09 -18.80
CA ALA A 143 -17.63 9.07 -19.86
C ALA A 143 -18.87 9.83 -20.38
N GLN A 144 -20.09 9.36 -20.07
CA GLN A 144 -21.36 9.99 -20.42
C GLN A 144 -21.90 10.98 -19.38
N GLY A 145 -21.13 11.33 -18.34
CA GLY A 145 -21.47 12.41 -17.40
C GLY A 145 -21.25 12.11 -15.92
N GLY A 146 -20.46 11.09 -15.58
CA GLY A 146 -20.08 10.76 -14.21
C GLY A 146 -18.73 11.34 -13.80
N TYR A 147 -18.43 11.23 -12.50
CA TYR A 147 -17.13 11.55 -11.93
C TYR A 147 -16.69 10.41 -11.03
N GLN A 148 -15.38 10.15 -11.01
CA GLN A 148 -14.78 9.20 -10.08
C GLN A 148 -13.38 9.62 -9.64
N SER A 149 -12.96 9.18 -8.45
CA SER A 149 -11.56 9.20 -8.03
C SER A 149 -11.12 7.84 -7.49
N LEU A 150 -9.83 7.54 -7.65
CA LEU A 150 -9.13 6.45 -6.98
C LEU A 150 -7.87 6.99 -6.32
N ASP A 151 -7.84 6.95 -5.00
CA ASP A 151 -6.71 7.40 -4.19
C ASP A 151 -6.13 6.19 -3.46
N VAL A 152 -4.87 5.82 -3.72
CA VAL A 152 -4.18 4.70 -3.06
C VAL A 152 -2.91 5.19 -2.37
N SER A 153 -2.85 4.94 -1.07
CA SER A 153 -1.72 5.26 -0.21
C SER A 153 -1.33 4.06 0.65
N TYR A 154 -0.21 4.15 1.36
CA TYR A 154 0.25 3.07 2.21
C TYR A 154 0.96 3.57 3.46
N GLU A 155 0.96 2.74 4.50
CA GLU A 155 1.66 2.99 5.76
C GLU A 155 2.23 1.67 6.31
N VAL A 156 3.40 1.73 6.94
CA VAL A 156 3.93 0.62 7.73
C VAL A 156 3.36 0.71 9.15
N THR A 157 2.37 -0.12 9.45
CA THR A 157 1.65 -0.07 10.73
C THR A 157 2.30 -0.91 11.83
N ALA A 158 3.17 -1.85 11.46
CA ALA A 158 4.00 -2.59 12.41
C ALA A 158 5.37 -2.91 11.80
N ASP A 159 6.43 -2.67 12.57
CA ASP A 159 7.78 -3.08 12.22
C ASP A 159 8.57 -3.40 13.50
N THR A 160 8.60 -4.68 13.87
CA THR A 160 9.27 -5.21 15.06
C THR A 160 10.36 -6.20 14.66
N ASP A 161 11.13 -6.72 15.61
CA ASP A 161 12.13 -7.76 15.34
C ASP A 161 11.54 -9.06 14.76
N ARG A 162 10.23 -9.29 14.95
CA ARG A 162 9.56 -10.57 14.62
C ARG A 162 8.46 -10.44 13.59
N TRP A 163 7.93 -9.23 13.40
CA TRP A 163 6.73 -9.01 12.58
C TRP A 163 6.82 -7.70 11.82
N PHE A 164 6.33 -7.70 10.59
CA PHE A 164 6.13 -6.51 9.78
C PHE A 164 4.71 -6.50 9.20
N THR A 165 4.09 -5.34 9.15
CA THR A 165 2.79 -5.10 8.50
C THR A 165 2.85 -3.86 7.62
N LEU A 166 2.46 -4.03 6.36
CA LEU A 166 2.18 -2.96 5.41
C LEU A 166 0.66 -2.84 5.25
N CYS A 167 0.11 -1.66 5.54
CA CYS A 167 -1.27 -1.31 5.23
C CYS A 167 -1.32 -0.53 3.91
N VAL A 168 -2.14 -0.97 2.98
CA VAL A 168 -2.49 -0.25 1.75
C VAL A 168 -3.94 0.20 1.87
N SER A 169 -4.15 1.51 1.80
CA SER A 169 -5.48 2.12 1.85
C SER A 169 -5.87 2.60 0.47
N ALA A 170 -7.02 2.16 -0.02
CA ALA A 170 -7.63 2.65 -1.24
C ALA A 170 -8.95 3.34 -0.93
N LEU A 171 -9.14 4.55 -1.46
CA LEU A 171 -10.40 5.28 -1.41
C LEU A 171 -10.91 5.46 -2.84
N GLN A 172 -12.06 4.86 -3.12
CA GLN A 172 -12.79 5.05 -4.37
C GLN A 172 -13.90 6.06 -4.13
N THR A 173 -13.96 7.14 -4.91
CA THR A 173 -15.01 8.15 -4.75
C THR A 173 -15.82 8.26 -6.03
N GLN A 174 -17.15 8.22 -5.92
CA GLN A 174 -18.07 8.67 -6.97
C GLN A 174 -19.10 9.60 -6.35
N ALA A 175 -20.35 9.14 -6.18
CA ALA A 175 -21.36 9.83 -5.40
C ALA A 175 -21.07 9.78 -3.88
N SER A 176 -20.39 8.73 -3.43
CA SER A 176 -19.86 8.57 -2.07
C SER A 176 -18.44 8.01 -2.14
N GLY A 177 -17.71 8.11 -1.03
CA GLY A 177 -16.46 7.37 -0.84
C GLY A 177 -16.75 5.91 -0.53
N TYR A 178 -15.79 5.04 -0.86
CA TYR A 178 -15.74 3.63 -0.48
C TYR A 178 -14.30 3.31 -0.10
N GLN A 179 -14.06 3.06 1.19
CA GLN A 179 -12.72 2.79 1.69
C GLN A 179 -12.45 1.28 1.81
N ILE A 180 -11.28 0.88 1.29
CA ILE A 180 -10.77 -0.49 1.30
C ILE A 180 -9.41 -0.48 2.00
N LEU A 181 -9.25 -1.32 3.02
CA LEU A 181 -7.97 -1.50 3.70
C LEU A 181 -7.43 -2.91 3.46
N ARG A 182 -6.18 -3.01 3.03
CA ARG A 182 -5.48 -4.30 2.87
C ARG A 182 -4.22 -4.31 3.71
N TYR A 183 -4.02 -5.40 4.44
CA TYR A 183 -2.88 -5.58 5.32
C TYR A 183 -2.05 -6.76 4.81
N TYR A 184 -0.75 -6.53 4.64
CA TYR A 184 0.21 -7.54 4.21
C TYR A 184 1.25 -7.74 5.29
N HIS A 185 1.48 -8.99 5.66
CA HIS A 185 2.32 -9.31 6.79
C HIS A 185 3.54 -10.13 6.40
N ILE A 186 4.64 -9.90 7.11
CA ILE A 186 5.83 -10.76 7.06
C ILE A 186 6.10 -11.24 8.48
N ASP A 187 6.06 -12.55 8.66
CA ASP A 187 6.66 -13.17 9.83
C ASP A 187 8.18 -13.22 9.61
N LYS A 188 8.90 -12.33 10.28
CA LYS A 188 10.36 -12.22 10.13
C LYS A 188 11.11 -13.41 10.70
N SER A 189 10.44 -14.25 11.49
CA SER A 189 11.03 -15.43 12.08
C SER A 189 11.07 -16.63 11.15
N THR A 190 10.06 -16.75 10.29
CA THR A 190 10.03 -17.73 9.20
C THR A 190 10.63 -17.17 7.92
N GLY A 191 10.57 -15.84 7.74
CA GLY A 191 10.96 -15.18 6.49
C GLY A 191 9.92 -15.37 5.39
N GLU A 192 8.66 -15.61 5.78
CA GLU A 192 7.52 -15.86 4.90
C GLU A 192 6.44 -14.77 5.04
N MET A 193 5.66 -14.58 3.98
CA MET A 193 4.44 -13.76 4.05
C MET A 193 3.42 -14.54 4.87
N ALA A 194 2.81 -13.90 5.86
CA ALA A 194 1.85 -14.55 6.75
C ALA A 194 0.43 -14.09 6.43
N THR A 195 -0.51 -15.03 6.42
CA THR A 195 -1.96 -14.76 6.36
C THR A 195 -2.63 -15.09 7.69
N LEU A 196 -3.97 -14.96 7.76
CA LEU A 196 -4.68 -15.16 9.02
C LEU A 196 -4.64 -16.61 9.46
N SER A 197 -4.78 -17.55 8.51
CA SER A 197 -4.70 -18.98 8.79
C SER A 197 -3.33 -19.42 9.30
N ASP A 198 -2.25 -18.79 8.84
CA ASP A 198 -0.87 -19.09 9.27
C ASP A 198 -0.63 -18.76 10.76
N LEU A 199 -1.48 -17.95 11.39
CA LEU A 199 -1.36 -17.63 12.81
C LEU A 199 -1.68 -18.83 13.71
N PHE A 200 -2.42 -19.82 13.20
CA PHE A 200 -3.00 -20.90 13.98
C PHE A 200 -2.53 -22.28 13.50
N PRO A 201 -2.53 -23.30 14.37
CA PRO A 201 -2.18 -24.67 13.99
C PRO A 201 -3.07 -25.20 12.85
N SER A 202 -2.50 -26.02 11.97
CA SER A 202 -3.26 -26.67 10.91
C SER A 202 -4.44 -27.48 11.49
N GLY A 203 -5.65 -27.24 10.98
CA GLY A 203 -6.87 -27.86 11.48
C GLY A 203 -7.54 -27.12 12.64
N SER A 204 -7.00 -25.98 13.07
CA SER A 204 -7.67 -25.07 14.02
C SER A 204 -9.02 -24.59 13.49
N ASP A 205 -10.01 -24.50 14.37
CA ASP A 205 -11.34 -23.93 14.08
C ASP A 205 -11.39 -22.41 14.32
N TYR A 206 -10.29 -21.71 14.02
CA TYR A 206 -10.16 -20.27 14.27
C TYR A 206 -11.26 -19.47 13.58
N VAL A 207 -11.68 -19.86 12.37
CA VAL A 207 -12.75 -19.15 11.64
C VAL A 207 -14.03 -19.11 12.47
N SER A 208 -14.45 -20.23 13.05
CA SER A 208 -15.67 -20.29 13.85
C SER A 208 -15.52 -19.48 15.14
N VAL A 209 -14.41 -19.68 15.87
CA VAL A 209 -14.16 -19.00 17.15
C VAL A 209 -14.08 -17.47 16.98
N LEU A 210 -13.37 -17.00 15.95
CA LEU A 210 -13.27 -15.58 15.65
C LEU A 210 -14.60 -15.00 15.16
N SER A 211 -15.37 -15.76 14.36
CA SER A 211 -16.70 -15.34 13.92
C SER A 211 -17.69 -15.21 15.09
N ASP A 212 -17.60 -16.12 16.06
CA ASP A 212 -18.43 -16.07 17.27
C ASP A 212 -18.10 -14.84 18.12
N GLU A 213 -16.81 -14.49 18.23
CA GLU A 213 -16.38 -13.28 18.94
C GLU A 213 -16.85 -12.00 18.23
N VAL A 214 -16.74 -11.94 16.89
CA VAL A 214 -17.30 -10.83 16.10
C VAL A 214 -18.80 -10.72 16.29
N ARG A 215 -19.53 -11.84 16.25
CA ARG A 215 -21.00 -11.86 16.44
C ARG A 215 -21.39 -11.38 17.83
N ARG A 216 -20.68 -11.83 18.87
CA ARG A 216 -20.87 -11.37 20.25
C ARG A 216 -20.71 -9.85 20.35
N GLN A 217 -19.67 -9.28 19.75
CA GLN A 217 -19.44 -7.83 19.73
C GLN A 217 -20.51 -7.07 18.93
N MET A 218 -21.01 -7.64 17.83
CA MET A 218 -22.13 -7.05 17.07
C MET A 218 -23.42 -7.02 17.88
N GLU A 219 -23.71 -8.06 18.67
CA GLU A 219 -24.91 -8.15 19.52
C GLU A 219 -24.85 -7.22 20.74
N GLU A 220 -23.65 -6.98 21.28
CA GLU A 220 -23.44 -6.08 22.42
C GLU A 220 -23.32 -4.60 22.01
N GLY A 221 -23.00 -4.35 20.74
CA GLY A 221 -22.82 -3.00 20.21
C GLY A 221 -24.14 -2.26 19.97
N ASP A 222 -24.10 -0.93 20.04
CA ASP A 222 -25.26 -0.05 19.79
C ASP A 222 -25.40 0.35 18.30
N ARG A 223 -24.58 -0.23 17.42
CA ARG A 223 -24.60 0.06 15.97
C ARG A 223 -25.58 -0.85 15.24
N SER A 224 -26.09 -0.38 14.11
CA SER A 224 -26.99 -1.15 13.25
C SER A 224 -26.21 -2.10 12.33
N TYR A 225 -25.65 -3.18 12.89
CA TYR A 225 -24.95 -4.21 12.11
C TYR A 225 -25.91 -5.10 11.31
N PHE A 226 -25.39 -5.71 10.24
CA PHE A 226 -26.07 -6.74 9.44
C PHE A 226 -25.98 -8.12 10.10
N SER A 227 -26.27 -8.20 11.40
CA SER A 227 -26.01 -9.41 12.22
C SER A 227 -26.73 -10.66 11.73
N HIS A 228 -27.88 -10.51 11.05
CA HIS A 228 -28.62 -11.64 10.45
C HIS A 228 -28.00 -12.18 9.16
N GLU A 229 -27.16 -11.38 8.51
CA GLU A 229 -26.49 -11.71 7.24
C GLU A 229 -25.06 -12.21 7.48
N PHE A 230 -24.40 -11.72 8.55
CA PHE A 230 -23.07 -12.17 8.94
C PHE A 230 -23.06 -13.66 9.32
N ARG A 231 -22.37 -14.48 8.50
CA ARG A 231 -22.23 -15.92 8.71
C ARG A 231 -20.93 -16.28 9.40
N SER A 232 -19.83 -15.91 8.77
CA SER A 232 -18.47 -16.13 9.26
C SER A 232 -17.55 -15.07 8.68
N ILE A 233 -16.37 -14.93 9.29
CA ILE A 233 -15.25 -14.21 8.68
C ILE A 233 -14.74 -14.96 7.44
N ASP A 234 -14.02 -14.25 6.57
CA ASP A 234 -13.20 -14.90 5.55
C ASP A 234 -12.02 -15.64 6.23
N PRO A 235 -11.61 -16.84 5.75
CA PRO A 235 -10.43 -17.53 6.28
C PRO A 235 -9.16 -16.66 6.27
N GLU A 236 -9.05 -15.75 5.31
CA GLU A 236 -7.96 -14.78 5.20
C GLU A 236 -8.46 -13.34 5.41
N GLN A 237 -9.43 -13.16 6.33
CA GLN A 237 -9.94 -11.86 6.74
C GLN A 237 -8.79 -10.90 7.06
N ALA A 238 -8.87 -9.68 6.53
CA ALA A 238 -7.89 -8.64 6.79
C ALA A 238 -7.73 -8.42 8.30
N PHE A 239 -6.48 -8.34 8.77
CA PHE A 239 -6.19 -8.20 10.19
C PHE A 239 -4.95 -7.37 10.45
N TYR A 240 -4.76 -6.95 11.71
CA TYR A 240 -3.48 -6.48 12.21
C TYR A 240 -3.33 -6.80 13.70
N TRP A 241 -2.09 -6.75 14.20
CA TRP A 241 -1.80 -6.93 15.63
C TRP A 241 -1.94 -5.62 16.39
N THR A 242 -2.59 -5.68 17.54
CA THR A 242 -2.53 -4.60 18.52
C THR A 242 -1.23 -4.69 19.33
N PRO A 243 -0.73 -3.57 19.90
CA PRO A 243 0.51 -3.57 20.67
C PRO A 243 0.52 -4.50 21.90
N ASP A 244 -0.65 -4.84 22.44
CA ASP A 244 -0.84 -5.76 23.57
C ASP A 244 -0.94 -7.24 23.15
N GLY A 245 -0.75 -7.56 21.86
CA GLY A 245 -0.78 -8.93 21.34
C GLY A 245 -2.19 -9.45 21.03
N GLY A 246 -3.19 -8.57 21.05
CA GLY A 246 -4.52 -8.84 20.50
C GLY A 246 -4.53 -8.77 18.98
N LEU A 247 -5.57 -9.34 18.38
CA LEU A 247 -5.75 -9.36 16.93
C LEU A 247 -6.94 -8.46 16.59
N VAL A 248 -6.82 -7.57 15.61
CA VAL A 248 -7.96 -6.80 15.10
C VAL A 248 -8.33 -7.34 13.74
N LEU A 249 -9.60 -7.71 13.57
CA LEU A 249 -10.18 -8.06 12.27
C LEU A 249 -10.81 -6.82 11.64
N VAL A 250 -10.51 -6.58 10.37
CA VAL A 250 -10.92 -5.38 9.63
C VAL A 250 -11.93 -5.76 8.56
N PHE A 251 -13.05 -5.05 8.54
CA PHE A 251 -14.16 -5.26 7.63
C PHE A 251 -14.33 -4.02 6.75
N ASP A 252 -14.24 -4.22 5.44
CA ASP A 252 -14.45 -3.16 4.45
C ASP A 252 -15.83 -2.50 4.65
N GLU A 253 -15.95 -1.27 4.19
CA GLU A 253 -17.21 -0.52 4.23
C GLU A 253 -18.36 -1.35 3.61
N ALA A 254 -19.58 -1.17 4.12
CA ALA A 254 -20.79 -1.86 3.67
C ALA A 254 -20.80 -3.41 3.83
N SER A 255 -19.75 -4.04 4.37
CA SER A 255 -19.69 -5.50 4.50
C SER A 255 -20.51 -6.07 5.65
N VAL A 256 -20.53 -5.37 6.80
CA VAL A 256 -21.20 -5.83 8.03
C VAL A 256 -22.07 -4.75 8.69
N ALA A 257 -22.11 -3.55 8.13
CA ALA A 257 -23.01 -2.46 8.53
C ALA A 257 -23.21 -1.50 7.35
N ALA A 258 -24.07 -0.49 7.52
CA ALA A 258 -24.27 0.52 6.50
C ALA A 258 -22.95 1.26 6.14
N ALA A 259 -22.81 1.65 4.87
CA ALA A 259 -21.66 2.39 4.35
C ALA A 259 -21.26 3.62 5.21
N ALA A 260 -22.24 4.31 5.80
CA ALA A 260 -22.01 5.46 6.68
C ALA A 260 -21.21 5.14 7.96
N GLU A 261 -21.09 3.88 8.36
CA GLU A 261 -20.26 3.44 9.49
C GLU A 261 -18.78 3.32 9.11
N GLY A 262 -18.45 3.38 7.82
CA GLY A 262 -17.09 3.24 7.30
C GLY A 262 -16.53 1.83 7.47
N VAL A 263 -15.20 1.75 7.52
CA VAL A 263 -14.47 0.52 7.85
C VAL A 263 -14.69 0.18 9.32
N LEU A 264 -14.99 -1.09 9.60
CA LEU A 264 -15.26 -1.57 10.95
C LEU A 264 -14.17 -2.52 11.43
N GLU A 265 -13.82 -2.39 12.70
CA GLU A 265 -12.76 -3.15 13.34
C GLU A 265 -13.30 -3.89 14.56
N PHE A 266 -12.95 -5.16 14.69
CA PHE A 266 -13.33 -6.01 15.81
C PHE A 266 -12.08 -6.51 16.51
N SER A 267 -11.90 -6.09 17.77
CA SER A 267 -10.74 -6.46 18.58
C SER A 267 -10.96 -7.83 19.22
N ILE A 268 -10.09 -8.79 18.91
CA ILE A 268 -10.05 -10.12 19.48
C ILE A 268 -9.05 -10.12 20.66
N PRO A 269 -9.48 -10.46 21.88
CA PRO A 269 -8.60 -10.48 23.04
C PRO A 269 -7.40 -11.40 22.85
N ALA A 270 -6.22 -10.97 23.34
CA ALA A 270 -4.99 -11.77 23.29
C ALA A 270 -5.17 -13.18 23.89
N SER A 271 -5.96 -13.32 24.95
CA SER A 271 -6.27 -14.62 25.56
C SER A 271 -6.97 -15.60 24.61
N THR A 272 -7.87 -15.09 23.76
CA THR A 272 -8.58 -15.90 22.76
C THR A 272 -7.61 -16.35 21.67
N VAL A 273 -6.76 -15.43 21.20
CA VAL A 273 -5.72 -15.73 20.22
C VAL A 273 -4.72 -16.76 20.77
N GLU A 274 -4.23 -16.60 22.00
CA GLU A 274 -3.31 -17.54 22.64
C GLU A 274 -3.92 -18.93 22.80
N THR A 275 -5.20 -19.01 23.14
CA THR A 275 -5.92 -20.29 23.24
C THR A 275 -5.94 -20.99 21.89
N LEU A 276 -6.37 -20.29 20.83
CA LEU A 276 -6.38 -20.83 19.46
C LEU A 276 -5.00 -21.26 18.96
N ARG A 277 -3.94 -20.58 19.40
CA ARG A 277 -2.55 -20.90 19.03
C ARG A 277 -1.98 -22.12 19.76
N THR A 278 -2.57 -22.50 20.89
CA THR A 278 -2.08 -23.60 21.75
C THR A 278 -2.94 -24.86 21.65
N GLU A 279 -4.19 -24.74 21.20
CA GLU A 279 -5.04 -25.89 20.88
C GLU A 279 -4.38 -26.77 19.82
N HIS A 280 -4.10 -28.01 20.20
CA HIS A 280 -3.72 -29.07 19.27
C HIS A 280 -4.98 -29.87 18.92
N PRO A 281 -5.19 -30.23 17.64
CA PRO A 281 -6.31 -31.07 17.22
C PRO A 281 -6.26 -32.48 17.84
#